data_AF-A0AAD7IZI2-F1
#
_entry.id   AF-A0AAD7IZI2-F1
#
_cell.length_a   1.000
_cell.length_b   1.000
_cell.length_c   1.000
_cell.angle_alpha   90.00
_cell.angle_beta   90.00
_cell.angle_gamma   90.00
#
_symmetry.space_group_name_H-M   'P 1'
#
loop_
_entity.id
_entity.type
_entity.pdbx_description
1 polymer ?
#
loop_
_entity_poly.entity_id
_entity_poly.type
_entity_poly.pdbx_seq_one_letter_code
_entity_poly.pdbx_strand_id
1 'polypeptide(L)'
;MDSSYDNIAAKKCVKMWAGIMESLSGQNGNTPAASVDLTKISVKKREDGQFAKIMLPREDHRIEGLFSIVGVLKDFELPPVKKDSIRGNRVHFARQHTSITGYDLPGFKDAMSNIQEMMYKMSLKFEADQMLPWVCDPCDGTHGQVISSNSRYFTIGHHIPESARCPFDKRVDPAGVLAKLETDTIVHCHDNDVAYLQLKDTRCVALW
;
A
#
# COMPACT_ATOMS: atom_id res chain seq x y z
N MET A 1 21.69 16.04 -7.60
CA MET A 1 20.93 14.90 -8.14
C MET A 1 20.18 15.42 -9.33
N ASP A 2 20.81 15.31 -10.49
CA ASP A 2 20.27 15.75 -11.77
C ASP A 2 20.02 14.47 -12.56
N SER A 3 18.88 13.83 -12.31
CA SER A 3 18.39 12.78 -13.19
C SER A 3 17.12 13.32 -13.80
N SER A 4 17.23 13.88 -15.00
CA SER A 4 16.10 13.95 -15.90
C SER A 4 15.67 12.50 -16.16
N TYR A 5 14.84 11.95 -15.27
CA TYR A 5 14.17 10.68 -15.48
C TYR A 5 13.53 10.78 -16.85
N ASP A 6 13.82 9.83 -17.75
CA ASP A 6 13.26 9.86 -19.09
C ASP A 6 11.74 9.66 -18.97
N ASN A 7 11.06 10.80 -18.96
CA ASN A 7 9.62 10.91 -18.77
C ASN A 7 8.88 10.17 -19.90
N ILE A 8 9.50 10.04 -21.08
CA ILE A 8 8.95 9.29 -22.21
C ILE A 8 9.03 7.79 -21.92
N ALA A 9 10.19 7.30 -21.49
CA ALA A 9 10.37 5.88 -21.14
C ALA A 9 9.47 5.48 -19.95
N ALA A 10 9.39 6.33 -18.92
CA ALA A 10 8.52 6.14 -17.76
C ALA A 10 7.04 6.01 -18.18
N LYS A 11 6.53 6.97 -18.97
CA LYS A 11 5.15 6.93 -19.49
C LYS A 11 4.88 5.70 -20.35
N LYS A 12 5.83 5.28 -21.20
CA LYS A 12 5.71 4.07 -22.01
C LYS A 12 5.60 2.82 -21.14
N CYS A 13 6.42 2.73 -20.09
CA CYS A 13 6.39 1.62 -19.13
C CYS A 13 5.05 1.53 -18.39
N VAL A 14 4.53 2.66 -17.89
CA VAL A 14 3.22 2.69 -17.20
C VAL A 14 2.10 2.23 -18.14
N LYS A 15 2.06 2.71 -19.39
CA LYS A 15 1.05 2.27 -20.36
C LYS A 15 1.12 0.77 -20.66
N MET A 16 2.32 0.24 -20.82
CA MET A 16 2.54 -1.19 -21.04
C MET A 16 2.02 -2.02 -19.86
N TRP A 17 2.40 -1.66 -18.64
CA TRP A 17 1.96 -2.37 -17.43
C TRP A 17 0.47 -2.18 -17.16
N ALA A 18 -0.11 -1.02 -17.46
CA ALA A 18 -1.56 -0.82 -17.37
C ALA A 18 -2.30 -1.79 -18.31
N GLY A 19 -1.81 -1.97 -19.54
CA GLY A 19 -2.37 -2.96 -20.47
C GLY A 19 -2.25 -4.40 -19.99
N ILE A 20 -1.12 -4.76 -19.35
CA ILE A 20 -0.93 -6.08 -18.72
C ILE A 20 -1.90 -6.26 -17.55
N MET A 21 -2.05 -5.26 -16.67
CA MET A 21 -2.96 -5.38 -15.53
C MET A 21 -4.43 -5.42 -15.95
N GLU A 22 -4.80 -4.72 -17.03
CA GLU A 22 -6.14 -4.80 -17.61
C GLU A 22 -6.42 -6.19 -18.20
N SER A 23 -5.44 -6.82 -18.86
CA SER A 23 -5.61 -8.18 -19.40
C SER A 23 -5.71 -9.26 -18.30
N LEU A 24 -5.21 -8.96 -17.10
CA LEU A 24 -5.37 -9.77 -15.89
C LEU A 24 -6.65 -9.44 -15.09
N SER A 25 -7.44 -8.44 -15.52
CA SER A 25 -8.68 -8.06 -14.85
C SER A 25 -9.66 -9.23 -14.79
N GLY A 26 -10.27 -9.45 -13.62
CA GLY A 26 -11.17 -10.58 -13.36
C GLY A 26 -10.46 -11.91 -13.09
N GLN A 27 -9.16 -12.04 -13.38
CA GLN A 27 -8.34 -13.16 -12.91
C GLN A 27 -7.87 -12.88 -11.48
N ASN A 28 -7.95 -13.88 -10.60
CA ASN A 28 -7.52 -13.78 -9.19
C ASN A 28 -8.17 -12.64 -8.37
N GLY A 29 -9.31 -12.11 -8.82
CA GLY A 29 -10.04 -11.04 -8.13
C GLY A 29 -9.47 -9.64 -8.33
N ASN A 30 -8.45 -9.45 -9.17
CA ASN A 30 -7.89 -8.13 -9.44
C ASN A 30 -8.82 -7.28 -10.32
N THR A 31 -9.03 -6.01 -9.92
CA THR A 31 -9.77 -5.01 -10.68
C THR A 31 -8.92 -3.74 -10.84
N PRO A 32 -8.59 -3.28 -12.05
CA PRO A 32 -7.90 -2.01 -12.22
C PRO A 32 -8.72 -0.87 -11.59
N ALA A 33 -8.11 -0.12 -10.68
CA ALA A 33 -8.78 0.97 -9.97
C ALA A 33 -9.32 2.03 -10.93
N ALA A 34 -8.69 2.20 -12.09
CA ALA A 34 -9.12 3.12 -13.14
C ALA A 34 -10.44 2.74 -13.82
N SER A 35 -10.76 1.43 -13.90
CA SER A 35 -11.91 0.92 -14.66
C SER A 35 -13.04 0.35 -13.77
N VAL A 36 -12.94 0.50 -12.46
CA VAL A 36 -13.95 0.04 -11.50
C VAL A 36 -15.30 0.77 -11.68
N ASP A 37 -16.38 -0.02 -11.74
CA ASP A 37 -17.74 0.51 -11.70
C ASP A 37 -18.15 0.85 -10.26
N LEU A 38 -17.94 2.10 -9.88
CA LEU A 38 -18.25 2.64 -8.55
C LEU A 38 -19.74 2.56 -8.18
N THR A 39 -20.65 2.39 -9.14
CA THR A 39 -22.09 2.22 -8.85
C THR A 39 -22.40 0.83 -8.31
N LYS A 40 -21.54 -0.15 -8.64
CA LYS A 40 -21.71 -1.55 -8.27
C LYS A 40 -21.01 -1.93 -6.98
N ILE A 41 -20.12 -1.09 -6.45
CA ILE A 41 -19.41 -1.39 -5.20
C ILE A 41 -20.33 -1.19 -4.00
N SER A 42 -20.06 -1.92 -2.92
CA SER A 42 -20.70 -1.68 -1.62
C SER A 42 -19.66 -1.73 -0.52
N VAL A 43 -20.02 -1.27 0.68
CA VAL A 43 -19.13 -1.28 1.83
C VAL A 43 -19.73 -2.17 2.91
N LYS A 44 -18.96 -3.16 3.36
CA LYS A 44 -19.33 -4.04 4.47
C LYS A 44 -18.46 -3.72 5.69
N LYS A 45 -19.09 -3.30 6.78
CA LYS A 45 -18.44 -3.15 8.10
C LYS A 45 -18.30 -4.53 8.74
N ARG A 46 -17.17 -4.80 9.38
CA ARG A 46 -17.00 -6.00 10.22
C ARG A 46 -17.90 -5.90 11.46
N GLU A 47 -18.22 -7.04 12.05
CA GLU A 47 -19.06 -7.14 13.25
C GLU A 47 -18.46 -6.40 14.45
N ASP A 48 -17.13 -6.35 14.54
CA ASP A 48 -16.39 -5.57 15.56
C ASP A 48 -16.54 -4.05 15.41
N GLY A 49 -17.08 -3.58 14.28
CA GLY A 49 -17.26 -2.17 13.97
C GLY A 49 -15.96 -1.40 13.67
N GLN A 50 -14.80 -2.05 13.69
CA GLN A 50 -13.49 -1.39 13.57
C GLN A 50 -13.03 -1.27 12.12
N PHE A 51 -13.42 -2.21 11.26
CA PHE A 51 -12.99 -2.23 9.87
C PHE A 51 -14.15 -2.25 8.90
N ALA A 52 -13.93 -1.66 7.73
CA ALA A 52 -14.82 -1.80 6.60
C ALA A 52 -14.04 -2.27 5.37
N LYS A 53 -14.72 -3.00 4.51
CA LYS A 53 -14.18 -3.51 3.24
C LYS A 53 -15.06 -3.05 2.09
N ILE A 54 -14.43 -2.72 0.98
CA ILE A 54 -15.15 -2.54 -0.29
C ILE A 54 -15.45 -3.92 -0.84
N MET A 55 -16.68 -4.11 -1.29
CA MET A 55 -17.20 -5.37 -1.79
C MET A 55 -17.61 -5.21 -3.25
N LEU A 56 -17.03 -6.04 -4.11
CA LEU A 56 -17.37 -6.13 -5.53
C LEU A 56 -18.41 -7.22 -5.77
N PRO A 57 -19.35 -7.02 -6.71
CA PRO A 57 -20.27 -8.09 -7.10
C PRO A 57 -19.52 -9.17 -7.91
N ARG A 58 -19.87 -10.43 -7.68
CA ARG A 58 -19.40 -11.57 -8.46
C ARG A 58 -20.53 -12.59 -8.59
N GLU A 59 -21.07 -12.74 -9.80
CA GLU A 59 -22.20 -13.61 -10.18
C GLU A 59 -23.37 -13.61 -9.18
N ASP A 60 -23.25 -14.37 -8.10
CA ASP A 60 -24.24 -14.72 -7.09
C ASP A 60 -23.85 -14.30 -5.66
N HIS A 61 -22.66 -13.74 -5.45
CA HIS A 61 -22.20 -13.25 -4.15
C HIS A 61 -21.38 -11.96 -4.27
N ARG A 62 -20.88 -11.46 -3.13
CA ARG A 62 -19.97 -10.30 -3.09
C ARG A 62 -18.63 -10.71 -2.50
N ILE A 63 -17.56 -10.29 -3.14
CA ILE A 63 -16.18 -10.57 -2.72
C ILE A 63 -15.49 -9.29 -2.26
N GLU A 64 -14.47 -9.42 -1.43
CA GLU A 64 -13.60 -8.30 -1.08
C GLU A 64 -12.94 -7.73 -2.33
N GLY A 65 -13.00 -6.41 -2.48
CA GLY A 65 -12.45 -5.71 -3.63
C GLY A 65 -10.93 -5.65 -3.55
N LEU A 66 -10.27 -6.29 -4.51
CA LEU A 66 -8.84 -6.17 -4.73
C LEU A 66 -8.59 -5.28 -5.94
N PHE A 67 -7.93 -4.13 -5.71
CA PHE A 67 -7.71 -3.13 -6.74
C PHE A 67 -6.24 -3.00 -7.10
N SER A 68 -5.94 -2.86 -8.39
CA SER A 68 -4.60 -2.56 -8.88
C SER A 68 -4.49 -1.13 -9.40
N ILE A 69 -3.39 -0.48 -9.06
CA ILE A 69 -2.94 0.77 -9.65
C ILE A 69 -1.53 0.56 -10.22
N VAL A 70 -1.27 1.13 -11.40
CA VAL A 70 0.03 1.03 -12.08
C VAL A 70 0.67 2.41 -12.13
N GLY A 71 1.88 2.52 -11.58
CA GLY A 71 2.68 3.74 -11.62
C GLY A 71 4.17 3.42 -11.63
N VAL A 72 4.99 4.47 -11.61
CA VAL A 72 6.45 4.39 -11.46
C VAL A 72 6.83 4.67 -10.02
N LEU A 73 7.73 3.88 -9.45
CA LEU A 73 8.31 4.16 -8.13
C LEU A 73 9.01 5.53 -8.16
N LYS A 74 8.58 6.41 -7.26
CA LYS A 74 9.11 7.77 -7.12
C LYS A 74 10.09 7.87 -5.94
N ASP A 75 9.64 7.43 -4.77
CA ASP A 75 10.43 7.40 -3.54
C ASP A 75 10.19 6.08 -2.82
N PHE A 76 11.23 5.53 -2.20
CA PHE A 76 11.11 4.28 -1.47
C PHE A 76 12.20 4.12 -0.39
N GLU A 77 11.77 3.55 0.72
CA GLU A 77 12.61 3.08 1.82
C GLU A 77 12.22 1.62 2.06
N LEU A 78 13.04 0.70 1.52
CA LEU A 78 12.78 -0.74 1.54
C LEU A 78 13.93 -1.48 2.26
N PRO A 79 13.67 -2.66 2.84
CA PRO A 79 14.71 -3.51 3.42
C PRO A 79 15.75 -3.97 2.37
N PRO A 80 16.94 -4.41 2.82
CA PRO A 80 17.37 -4.51 4.22
C PRO A 80 17.72 -3.15 4.84
N VAL A 81 17.30 -2.95 6.09
CA VAL A 81 17.61 -1.72 6.83
C VAL A 81 19.09 -1.69 7.19
N LYS A 82 19.78 -0.60 6.83
CA LYS A 82 21.21 -0.41 7.13
C LYS A 82 21.38 0.19 8.53
N LYS A 83 22.44 -0.19 9.24
CA LYS A 83 22.73 0.26 10.62
C LYS A 83 22.69 1.78 10.80
N ASP A 84 23.14 2.53 9.81
CA ASP A 84 23.22 4.00 9.89
C ASP A 84 21.93 4.73 9.46
N SER A 85 20.93 3.99 8.97
CA SER A 85 19.68 4.57 8.46
C SER A 85 18.72 5.00 9.57
N ILE A 86 18.80 4.38 10.75
CA ILE A 86 17.91 4.70 11.88
C ILE A 86 18.71 5.36 13.00
N ARG A 87 18.44 6.65 13.24
CA ARG A 87 18.97 7.36 14.41
C ARG A 87 18.17 6.94 15.66
N GLY A 88 18.85 6.68 16.78
CA GLY A 88 18.24 6.11 17.99
C GLY A 88 17.03 6.87 18.56
N ASN A 89 16.92 8.18 18.35
CA ASN A 89 15.75 8.96 18.77
C ASN A 89 14.56 8.91 17.79
N ARG A 90 14.71 8.23 16.64
CA ARG A 90 13.71 8.14 15.57
C ARG A 90 13.30 6.69 15.25
N VAL A 91 13.62 5.75 16.12
CA VAL A 91 13.25 4.32 15.94
C VAL A 91 11.76 4.15 15.71
N HIS A 92 10.93 4.89 16.44
CA HIS A 92 9.47 4.88 16.29
C HIS A 92 8.96 5.41 14.94
N PHE A 93 9.80 6.11 14.18
CA PHE A 93 9.49 6.55 12.81
C PHE A 93 10.05 5.61 11.74
N ALA A 94 10.81 4.57 12.13
CA ALA A 94 11.33 3.59 11.18
C ALA A 94 10.16 2.89 10.49
N ARG A 95 10.16 2.94 9.16
CA ARG A 95 9.08 2.42 8.34
C ARG A 95 9.61 1.93 7.00
N GLN A 96 8.85 1.04 6.40
CA GLN A 96 8.90 0.80 4.97
C GLN A 96 8.02 1.83 4.30
N HIS A 97 8.54 2.46 3.25
CA HIS A 97 7.82 3.46 2.48
C HIS A 97 7.97 3.16 1.00
N THR A 98 6.89 3.29 0.25
CA THR A 98 6.93 3.32 -1.21
C THR A 98 5.93 4.35 -1.70
N SER A 99 6.34 5.17 -2.65
CA SER A 99 5.43 6.04 -3.39
C SER A 99 5.51 5.73 -4.88
N ILE A 100 4.36 5.78 -5.53
CA ILE A 100 4.26 5.65 -6.99
C ILE A 100 3.60 6.89 -7.59
N THR A 101 3.95 7.18 -8.83
CA THR A 101 3.39 8.28 -9.61
C THR A 101 3.01 7.85 -11.01
N GLY A 102 1.97 8.47 -11.56
CA GLY A 102 1.47 8.19 -12.90
C GLY A 102 2.08 9.05 -14.01
N TYR A 103 2.95 10.02 -13.70
CA TYR A 103 3.43 11.00 -14.70
C TYR A 103 2.29 11.69 -15.46
N ASP A 104 1.23 12.06 -14.73
CA ASP A 104 0.00 12.66 -15.26
C ASP A 104 -0.79 11.84 -16.27
N LEU A 105 -0.53 10.52 -16.38
CA LEU A 105 -1.28 9.66 -17.28
C LEU A 105 -2.76 9.55 -16.85
N PRO A 106 -3.71 9.58 -17.80
CA PRO A 106 -5.14 9.53 -17.50
C PRO A 106 -5.55 8.36 -16.62
N GLY A 107 -5.11 7.13 -16.94
CA GLY A 107 -5.46 5.96 -16.15
C GLY A 107 -5.02 6.02 -14.68
N PHE A 108 -3.90 6.70 -14.39
CA PHE A 108 -3.50 6.91 -12.99
C PHE A 108 -4.40 7.95 -12.31
N LYS A 109 -4.76 9.04 -13.00
CA LYS A 109 -5.68 10.07 -12.49
C LYS A 109 -7.08 9.50 -12.23
N ASP A 110 -7.57 8.66 -13.13
CA ASP A 110 -8.84 7.96 -13.00
C ASP A 110 -8.81 7.01 -11.79
N ALA A 111 -7.72 6.24 -11.64
CA ALA A 111 -7.52 5.40 -10.47
C ALA A 111 -7.53 6.19 -9.15
N MET A 112 -6.79 7.31 -9.08
CA MET A 112 -6.76 8.17 -7.89
C MET A 112 -8.14 8.75 -7.56
N SER A 113 -8.89 9.17 -8.59
CA SER A 113 -10.24 9.72 -8.43
C SER A 113 -11.21 8.65 -7.93
N ASN A 114 -11.11 7.43 -8.47
CA ASN A 114 -11.92 6.31 -8.03
C ASN A 114 -11.58 5.85 -6.61
N ILE A 115 -10.30 5.86 -6.23
CA ILE A 115 -9.87 5.59 -4.84
C ILE A 115 -10.45 6.63 -3.88
N GLN A 116 -10.45 7.91 -4.26
CA GLN A 116 -11.04 8.95 -3.43
C GLN A 116 -12.54 8.73 -3.22
N GLU A 117 -13.29 8.39 -4.27
CA GLU A 117 -14.72 8.08 -4.18
C GLU A 117 -14.99 6.80 -3.38
N MET A 118 -14.15 5.79 -3.51
CA MET A 118 -14.16 4.59 -2.68
C MET A 118 -14.00 4.91 -1.20
N MET A 119 -13.01 5.73 -0.85
CA MET A 119 -12.77 6.16 0.54
C MET A 119 -13.92 7.01 1.08
N TYR A 120 -14.52 7.87 0.24
CA TYR A 120 -15.74 8.59 0.60
C TYR A 120 -16.91 7.65 0.90
N LYS A 121 -17.17 6.65 0.05
CA LYS A 121 -18.22 5.65 0.32
C LYS A 121 -17.95 4.86 1.60
N MET A 122 -16.69 4.60 1.92
CA MET A 122 -16.29 3.97 3.19
C MET A 122 -16.59 4.89 4.37
N SER A 123 -16.25 6.18 4.29
CA SER A 123 -16.47 7.12 5.40
C SER A 123 -17.94 7.26 5.76
N LEU A 124 -18.86 7.08 4.81
CA LEU A 124 -20.31 7.05 5.06
C LEU A 124 -20.78 5.88 5.95
N LYS A 125 -19.93 4.90 6.27
CA LYS A 125 -20.23 3.77 7.17
C LYS A 125 -19.70 3.94 8.59
N PHE A 126 -19.01 5.05 8.84
CA PHE A 126 -18.44 5.39 10.11
C PHE A 126 -19.07 6.69 10.61
N GLU A 127 -19.23 6.80 11.92
CA GLU A 127 -19.60 8.08 12.52
C GLU A 127 -18.48 9.10 12.29
N ALA A 128 -18.80 10.38 12.50
CA ALA A 128 -17.77 11.42 12.51
C ALA A 128 -16.59 11.01 13.42
N ASP A 129 -15.37 11.26 12.96
CA ASP A 129 -14.10 10.99 13.66
C ASP A 129 -13.73 9.50 13.89
N GLN A 130 -14.54 8.55 13.42
CA GLN A 130 -14.20 7.12 13.50
C GLN A 130 -13.28 6.63 12.36
N MET A 131 -13.11 7.44 11.32
CA MET A 131 -12.25 7.14 10.18
C MET A 131 -11.31 8.30 9.93
N LEU A 132 -10.01 8.01 9.87
CA LEU A 132 -9.03 9.00 9.43
C LEU A 132 -9.30 9.35 7.96
N PRO A 133 -9.34 10.65 7.61
CA PRO A 133 -9.53 11.04 6.22
C PRO A 133 -8.39 10.50 5.39
N TRP A 134 -8.72 9.88 4.26
CA TRP A 134 -7.71 9.58 3.27
C TRP A 134 -7.31 10.88 2.57
N VAL A 135 -6.01 11.17 2.59
CA VAL A 135 -5.45 12.36 1.96
C VAL A 135 -4.48 11.88 0.89
N CYS A 136 -4.74 12.27 -0.35
CA CYS A 136 -3.80 12.06 -1.45
C CYS A 136 -2.51 12.85 -1.17
N ASP A 137 -1.36 12.30 -1.57
CA ASP A 137 -0.11 13.04 -1.45
C ASP A 137 -0.17 14.31 -2.30
N PRO A 138 0.48 15.40 -1.85
CA PRO A 138 0.56 16.63 -2.63
C PRO A 138 1.16 16.37 -4.01
N CYS A 139 0.54 16.94 -5.04
CA CYS A 139 1.11 16.97 -6.38
C CYS A 139 2.41 17.79 -6.34
N ASP A 140 3.52 17.21 -6.80
CA ASP A 140 4.81 17.89 -6.85
C ASP A 140 5.02 18.73 -8.12
N GLY A 141 3.97 18.84 -8.95
CA GLY A 141 3.94 19.58 -10.23
C GLY A 141 4.79 18.97 -11.34
N THR A 142 5.73 18.07 -11.03
CA THR A 142 6.72 17.51 -11.97
C THR A 142 6.32 16.11 -12.44
N HIS A 143 5.75 15.33 -11.52
CA HIS A 143 5.37 13.93 -11.74
C HIS A 143 3.84 13.73 -11.65
N GLY A 144 3.11 14.76 -11.20
CA GLY A 144 1.66 14.72 -11.06
C GLY A 144 1.23 14.14 -9.72
N GLN A 145 0.06 13.48 -9.69
CA GLN A 145 -0.45 12.81 -8.50
C GLN A 145 0.49 11.67 -8.05
N VAL A 146 0.57 11.51 -6.73
CA VAL A 146 1.38 10.49 -6.06
C VAL A 146 0.47 9.75 -5.06
N ILE A 147 0.71 8.46 -4.91
CA ILE A 147 0.14 7.67 -3.82
C ILE A 147 1.26 6.96 -3.09
N SER A 148 1.24 7.07 -1.78
CA SER A 148 2.20 6.45 -0.88
C SER A 148 1.58 5.36 -0.03
N SER A 149 2.36 4.33 0.21
CA SER A 149 2.07 3.29 1.21
C SER A 149 3.19 3.29 2.25
N ASN A 150 2.81 3.06 3.50
CA ASN A 150 3.72 3.00 4.63
C ASN A 150 3.38 1.79 5.49
N SER A 151 4.40 1.04 5.91
CA SER A 151 4.28 0.04 6.97
C SER A 151 5.32 0.31 8.05
N ARG A 152 4.91 0.35 9.32
CA ARG A 152 5.84 0.60 10.43
C ARG A 152 6.56 -0.68 10.76
N TYR A 153 7.84 -0.60 11.12
CA TYR A 153 8.55 -1.77 11.63
C TYR A 153 8.16 -2.13 13.06
N PHE A 154 7.63 -1.16 13.82
CA PHE A 154 7.35 -1.33 15.24
C PHE A 154 5.94 -0.88 15.60
N THR A 155 5.36 -1.60 16.55
CA THR A 155 4.21 -1.17 17.34
C THR A 155 4.70 -0.51 18.61
N ILE A 156 4.13 0.65 18.94
CA ILE A 156 4.51 1.45 20.11
C ILE A 156 3.39 1.35 21.13
N GLY A 157 3.71 0.97 22.36
CA GLY A 157 2.71 0.90 23.41
C GLY A 157 3.21 0.19 24.66
N HIS A 158 2.49 0.41 25.75
CA HIS A 158 2.65 -0.37 26.97
C HIS A 158 1.73 -1.59 26.92
N HIS A 159 2.17 -2.72 27.49
CA HIS A 159 1.38 -3.96 27.59
C HIS A 159 1.04 -4.65 26.26
N ILE A 160 1.94 -4.60 25.27
CA ILE A 160 1.78 -5.38 24.04
C ILE A 160 1.88 -6.88 24.37
N PRO A 161 0.85 -7.70 24.09
CA PRO A 161 0.85 -9.12 24.43
C PRO A 161 2.02 -9.84 23.75
N GLU A 162 2.67 -10.77 24.46
CA GLU A 162 3.76 -11.58 23.89
C GLU A 162 3.29 -12.38 22.65
N SER A 163 2.02 -12.81 22.64
CA SER A 163 1.39 -13.50 21.51
C SER A 163 1.24 -12.63 20.25
N ALA A 164 1.34 -11.31 20.36
CA ALA A 164 1.28 -10.40 19.22
C ALA A 164 2.68 -10.15 18.62
N ARG A 165 3.74 -10.44 19.39
CA ARG A 165 5.13 -10.19 19.00
C ARG A 165 5.62 -11.29 18.06
N CYS A 166 6.42 -10.89 17.08
CA CYS A 166 7.09 -11.83 16.18
C CYS A 166 8.51 -11.34 15.89
N PRO A 167 9.48 -12.25 15.65
CA PRO A 167 10.82 -11.84 15.29
C PRO A 167 10.82 -11.21 13.90
N PHE A 168 11.73 -10.26 13.67
CA PHE A 168 12.00 -9.78 12.32
C PHE A 168 12.46 -10.91 11.42
N ASP A 169 11.94 -10.92 10.20
CA ASP A 169 12.43 -11.81 9.17
C ASP A 169 13.89 -11.47 8.81
N LYS A 170 14.74 -12.49 8.63
CA LYS A 170 16.16 -12.30 8.24
C LYS A 170 16.35 -11.55 6.93
N ARG A 171 15.34 -11.51 6.06
CA ARG A 171 15.33 -10.78 4.80
C ARG A 171 15.12 -9.28 5.04
N VAL A 172 14.36 -8.93 6.08
CA VAL A 172 14.11 -7.55 6.50
C VAL A 172 15.27 -7.02 7.34
N ASP A 173 15.74 -7.83 8.30
CA ASP A 173 16.79 -7.48 9.25
C ASP A 173 17.94 -8.50 9.30
N PRO A 174 18.71 -8.65 8.20
CA PRO A 174 19.77 -9.67 8.11
C PRO A 174 20.88 -9.49 9.15
N ALA A 175 21.10 -8.27 9.62
CA ALA A 175 22.15 -7.93 10.58
C ALA A 175 21.63 -7.77 12.03
N GLY A 176 20.35 -8.01 12.27
CA GLY A 176 19.73 -7.82 13.58
C GLY A 176 19.75 -6.37 14.05
N VAL A 177 19.78 -5.39 13.15
CA VAL A 177 19.79 -3.96 13.45
C VAL A 177 18.45 -3.54 14.02
N LEU A 178 17.33 -3.91 13.39
CA LEU A 178 15.98 -3.58 13.86
C LEU A 178 15.68 -4.31 15.17
N ALA A 179 16.02 -5.59 15.28
CA ALA A 179 15.84 -6.38 16.49
C ALA A 179 16.58 -5.78 17.70
N LYS A 180 17.76 -5.17 17.49
CA LYS A 180 18.52 -4.49 18.56
C LYS A 180 17.88 -3.18 19.04
N LEU A 181 16.92 -2.64 18.30
CA LEU A 181 16.22 -1.40 18.64
C LEU A 181 14.92 -1.65 19.41
N GLU A 182 14.52 -2.91 19.60
CA GLU A 182 13.37 -3.27 20.40
C GLU A 182 13.58 -2.91 21.88
N THR A 183 12.49 -2.48 22.51
CA THR A 183 12.41 -2.16 23.94
C THR A 183 11.10 -2.70 24.50
N ASP A 184 10.88 -2.55 25.81
CA ASP A 184 9.62 -2.96 26.44
C ASP A 184 8.38 -2.24 25.85
N THR A 185 8.58 -1.10 25.17
CA THR A 185 7.50 -0.26 24.62
C THR A 185 7.53 -0.13 23.10
N ILE A 186 8.52 -0.72 22.44
CA ILE A 186 8.73 -0.67 20.99
C ILE A 186 9.07 -2.09 20.54
N VAL A 187 8.11 -2.78 19.92
CA VAL A 187 8.28 -4.19 19.53
C VAL A 187 7.74 -4.44 18.14
N HIS A 188 8.29 -5.44 17.46
CA HIS A 188 7.77 -5.94 16.19
C HIS A 188 6.58 -6.88 16.44
N CYS A 189 5.48 -6.63 15.75
CA CYS A 189 4.25 -7.43 15.84
C CYS A 189 3.84 -7.98 14.48
N HIS A 190 2.95 -8.97 14.49
CA HIS A 190 2.37 -9.53 13.27
C HIS A 190 1.72 -8.49 12.34
N ASP A 191 1.17 -7.41 12.90
CA ASP A 191 0.60 -6.29 12.13
C ASP A 191 1.65 -5.44 11.40
N ASN A 192 2.93 -5.64 11.71
CA ASN A 192 4.07 -4.94 11.11
C ASN A 192 4.78 -5.78 10.04
N ASP A 193 4.37 -7.04 9.84
CA ASP A 193 4.95 -7.93 8.84
C ASP A 193 4.46 -7.58 7.43
N VAL A 194 5.37 -7.55 6.46
CA VAL A 194 5.10 -7.11 5.09
C VAL A 194 5.53 -8.20 4.11
N ALA A 195 4.56 -8.71 3.36
CA ALA A 195 4.81 -9.66 2.29
C ALA A 195 5.26 -8.96 1.01
N TYR A 196 6.35 -9.45 0.40
CA TYR A 196 6.79 -9.02 -0.92
C TYR A 196 6.36 -10.04 -1.95
N LEU A 197 5.68 -9.58 -3.00
CA LEU A 197 5.18 -10.43 -4.07
C LEU A 197 5.82 -10.03 -5.40
N GLN A 198 6.14 -11.02 -6.23
CA GLN A 198 6.52 -10.82 -7.63
C GLN A 198 5.45 -11.41 -8.53
N LEU A 199 5.03 -10.63 -9.51
CA LEU A 199 4.23 -11.14 -10.60
C LEU A 199 5.14 -11.99 -11.52
N LYS A 200 4.89 -13.30 -11.56
CA LYS A 200 5.48 -14.23 -12.54
C LYS A 200 4.37 -14.73 -13.45
N ASP A 201 4.55 -14.54 -14.76
CA ASP A 201 3.54 -14.81 -15.79
C ASP A 201 2.22 -14.09 -15.50
N THR A 202 1.26 -14.76 -14.87
CA THR A 202 -0.07 -14.23 -14.52
C THR A 202 -0.41 -14.38 -13.03
N ARG A 203 0.57 -14.75 -12.19
CA ARG A 203 0.37 -14.98 -10.76
C ARG A 203 1.36 -14.21 -9.90
N CYS A 204 0.86 -13.61 -8.83
CA CYS A 204 1.70 -13.10 -7.76
C CYS A 204 2.21 -14.30 -6.97
N VAL A 205 3.51 -14.56 -7.06
CA VAL A 205 4.20 -15.46 -6.14
C VAL A 205 4.78 -14.62 -5.03
N ALA A 206 4.86 -15.17 -3.82
CA ALA A 206 5.78 -14.61 -2.85
C ALA A 206 7.15 -14.53 -3.52
N LEU A 207 7.69 -13.31 -3.61
CA LEU A 207 9.12 -13.24 -3.53
C LEU A 207 9.39 -13.82 -2.15
N TRP A 208 10.21 -14.86 -2.07
CA TRP A 208 10.66 -15.47 -0.82
C TRP A 208 9.70 -16.49 -0.17
#